data_AF-A0AAN6ULU8-F1
#
_entry.id   AF-A0AAN6ULU8-F1
#
_cell.length_a   1.000
_cell.length_b   1.000
_cell.length_c   1.000
_cell.angle_alpha   90.00
_cell.angle_beta   90.00
_cell.angle_gamma   90.00
#
_symmetry.space_group_name_H-M   'P 1'
#
loop_
_entity.id
_entity.type
_entity.pdbx_description
1 polymer ?
#
loop_
_entity_poly.entity_id
_entity_poly.type
_entity_poly.pdbx_seq_one_letter_code
_entity_poly.pdbx_strand_id
1 'polypeptide(L)'
;MSDNVGLSTPRGSGTSGYVQRNLAHMRPRDMAAPYPPRGSSSDADSSQYRPRQPDKGLLEHDRKREVEVRVFELRDQLEEEGGVEEEEIDARCDELRKKLLAEMEKGQGRGAAVGPAARRSFKMHQVHELADAKMKESERLRQALKISKDYQEGSHWRRQEDRLKKGLEQEAGAEKGERGADRERNADRDRDYRR
;
A
#
# COMPACT_ATOMS: atom_id res chain seq x y z
N MET A 1 44.04 -9.61 -10.09
CA MET A 1 44.55 -8.50 -10.92
C MET A 1 43.80 -7.26 -10.49
N SER A 2 44.44 -6.09 -10.35
CA SER A 2 43.72 -4.85 -10.04
C SER A 2 42.77 -4.54 -11.19
N ASP A 3 41.49 -4.28 -10.89
CA ASP A 3 40.44 -3.97 -11.88
C ASP A 3 40.66 -2.59 -12.54
N ASN A 4 41.84 -2.36 -13.12
CA ASN A 4 42.34 -1.05 -13.57
C ASN A 4 42.30 0.04 -12.49
N VAL A 5 42.39 -0.34 -11.20
CA VAL A 5 42.45 0.59 -10.07
C VAL A 5 43.87 0.62 -9.49
N GLY A 6 44.46 1.81 -9.38
CA GLY A 6 45.79 2.03 -8.80
C GLY A 6 46.79 2.70 -9.74
N LEU A 7 48.07 2.68 -9.35
CA LEU A 7 49.17 3.20 -10.17
C LEU A 7 49.74 2.10 -11.08
N SER A 8 50.11 2.44 -12.31
CA SER A 8 50.78 1.50 -13.22
C SER A 8 52.14 1.06 -12.71
N THR A 9 52.89 1.96 -12.06
CA THR A 9 54.10 1.63 -11.31
C THR A 9 54.19 2.50 -10.04
N PRO A 10 54.71 1.98 -8.91
CA PRO A 10 54.93 2.80 -7.70
C PRO A 10 56.11 3.77 -7.83
N ARG A 11 56.97 3.60 -8.84
CA ARG A 11 58.20 4.38 -9.03
C ARG A 11 57.85 5.82 -9.42
N GLY A 12 58.41 6.79 -8.71
CA GLY A 12 58.14 8.22 -8.93
C GLY A 12 56.92 8.76 -8.19
N SER A 13 56.04 7.91 -7.63
CA SER A 13 54.90 8.36 -6.82
C SER A 13 55.27 8.73 -5.39
N GLY A 14 56.43 8.30 -4.89
CA GLY A 14 56.85 8.55 -3.50
C GLY A 14 56.04 7.76 -2.45
N THR A 15 55.27 6.76 -2.87
CA THR A 15 54.46 5.89 -1.98
C THR A 15 54.76 4.42 -2.23
N SER A 16 54.27 3.52 -1.37
CA SER A 16 54.45 2.07 -1.50
C SER A 16 53.64 1.44 -2.64
N GLY A 17 52.72 2.18 -3.28
CA GLY A 17 51.82 1.65 -4.30
C GLY A 17 50.70 0.74 -3.76
N TYR A 18 50.50 0.70 -2.43
CA TYR A 18 49.43 -0.10 -1.82
C TYR A 18 48.06 0.53 -2.05
N VAL A 19 47.13 -0.25 -2.64
CA VAL A 19 45.76 0.19 -2.96
C VAL A 19 44.76 -0.51 -2.06
N GLN A 20 44.01 0.25 -1.27
CA GLN A 20 42.94 -0.27 -0.42
C GLN A 20 41.57 -0.05 -1.08
N ARG A 21 40.68 -1.03 -0.96
CA ARG A 21 39.27 -0.86 -1.38
C ARG A 21 38.57 0.17 -0.49
N ASN A 22 37.74 1.01 -1.08
CA ASN A 22 36.88 1.92 -0.31
C ASN A 22 35.76 1.13 0.40
N LEU A 23 35.73 1.18 1.74
CA LEU A 23 34.70 0.53 2.55
C LEU A 23 33.33 1.22 2.48
N ALA A 24 33.30 2.51 2.19
CA ALA A 24 32.08 3.30 2.03
C ALA A 24 31.52 3.24 0.60
N HIS A 25 32.19 2.57 -0.33
CA HIS A 25 31.70 2.45 -1.70
C HIS A 25 30.52 1.46 -1.73
N MET A 26 29.31 2.00 -1.88
CA MET A 26 28.09 1.22 -2.05
C MET A 26 28.05 0.67 -3.47
N ARG A 27 28.20 -0.64 -3.62
CA ARG A 27 28.03 -1.32 -4.92
C ARG A 27 26.55 -1.23 -5.34
N PRO A 28 26.24 -0.79 -6.58
CA PRO A 28 24.90 -0.92 -7.13
C PRO A 28 24.44 -2.37 -7.03
N ARG A 29 23.22 -2.58 -6.53
CA ARG A 29 22.69 -3.93 -6.29
C ARG A 29 22.30 -4.55 -7.63
N ASP A 30 22.65 -5.83 -7.82
CA ASP A 30 22.30 -6.56 -9.05
C ASP A 30 20.78 -6.54 -9.25
N MET A 31 20.34 -5.98 -10.39
CA MET A 31 18.93 -5.92 -10.80
C MET A 31 18.33 -7.30 -11.12
N ALA A 32 19.11 -8.37 -11.04
CA ALA A 32 18.70 -9.74 -11.30
C ALA A 32 18.15 -10.48 -10.06
N ALA A 33 18.07 -9.81 -8.89
CA ALA A 33 17.42 -10.41 -7.73
C ALA A 33 15.91 -10.62 -8.01
N PRO A 34 15.30 -11.77 -7.64
CA PRO A 34 13.87 -12.06 -7.88
C PRO A 34 12.89 -11.13 -7.16
N TYR A 35 13.39 -10.18 -6.36
CA TYR A 35 12.58 -9.26 -5.57
C TYR A 35 12.80 -7.84 -6.09
N PRO A 36 11.73 -7.08 -6.37
CA PRO A 36 11.87 -5.70 -6.82
C PRO A 36 12.62 -4.90 -5.75
N PRO A 37 13.61 -4.08 -6.14
CA PRO A 37 14.33 -3.24 -5.20
C PRO A 37 13.31 -2.31 -4.52
N ARG A 38 13.34 -2.28 -3.18
CA ARG A 38 12.65 -1.23 -2.43
C ARG A 38 13.25 0.11 -2.86
N GLY A 39 12.55 0.83 -3.75
CA GLY A 39 12.94 2.18 -4.18
C GLY A 39 13.43 2.31 -5.64
N SER A 40 13.07 1.43 -6.59
CA SER A 40 13.23 1.79 -8.02
C SER A 40 12.29 2.94 -8.35
N SER A 41 12.83 4.16 -8.34
CA SER A 41 12.12 5.42 -8.63
C SER A 41 11.80 5.61 -10.12
N SER A 42 11.80 4.54 -10.92
CA SER A 42 11.53 4.58 -12.36
C SER A 42 10.05 4.76 -12.68
N ASP A 43 9.17 4.41 -11.74
CA ASP A 43 7.75 4.62 -11.88
C ASP A 43 7.35 5.80 -11.00
N ALA A 44 6.89 6.90 -11.59
CA ALA A 44 6.24 7.99 -10.85
C ALA A 44 4.99 7.52 -10.06
N ASP A 45 4.51 6.30 -10.35
CA ASP A 45 3.46 5.59 -9.62
C ASP A 45 3.98 4.86 -8.36
N SER A 46 5.30 4.65 -8.23
CA SER A 46 5.95 4.02 -7.06
C SER A 46 5.98 4.92 -5.82
N SER A 47 5.76 6.22 -5.99
CA SER A 47 5.63 7.18 -4.89
C SER A 47 4.28 7.12 -4.18
N GLN A 48 3.31 6.38 -4.72
CA GLN A 48 2.02 6.19 -4.08
C GLN A 48 2.12 5.13 -2.98
N TYR A 49 1.76 5.50 -1.75
CA TYR A 49 1.69 4.55 -0.65
C TYR A 49 0.61 3.49 -0.93
N ARG A 50 1.03 2.29 -1.34
CA ARG A 50 0.14 1.14 -1.51
C ARG A 50 0.17 0.27 -0.25
N PRO A 51 -0.95 0.17 0.50
CA PRO A 51 -1.01 -0.76 1.63
C PRO A 51 -0.90 -2.19 1.11
N ARG A 52 -0.23 -3.06 1.89
CA ARG A 52 -0.15 -4.50 1.57
C ARG A 52 -1.56 -5.07 1.56
N GLN A 53 -1.94 -5.68 0.44
CA GLN A 53 -3.24 -6.33 0.33
C GLN A 53 -3.20 -7.67 1.08
N PRO A 54 -4.24 -7.99 1.87
CA PRO A 54 -4.39 -9.33 2.42
C PRO A 54 -4.71 -10.32 1.30
N ASP A 55 -4.21 -11.54 1.44
CA ASP A 55 -4.52 -12.61 0.51
C ASP A 55 -5.77 -13.33 1.03
N LYS A 56 -6.81 -13.40 0.20
CA LYS A 56 -8.08 -14.03 0.54
C LYS A 56 -7.92 -15.53 0.74
N GLY A 57 -7.05 -16.19 -0.03
CA GLY A 57 -6.82 -17.62 0.09
C GLY A 57 -6.21 -17.99 1.44
N LEU A 58 -5.25 -17.18 1.92
CA LEU A 58 -4.63 -17.38 3.22
C LEU A 58 -5.62 -17.13 4.37
N LEU A 59 -6.44 -16.08 4.28
CA LEU A 59 -7.50 -15.81 5.27
C LEU A 59 -8.53 -16.94 5.35
N GLU A 60 -8.95 -17.50 4.21
CA GLU A 60 -9.86 -18.65 4.18
C GLU A 60 -9.22 -19.91 4.74
N HIS A 61 -7.93 -20.12 4.44
CA HIS A 61 -7.18 -21.25 4.97
C HIS A 61 -7.07 -21.17 6.49
N ASP A 62 -6.75 -20.00 7.05
CA ASP A 62 -6.64 -19.82 8.51
C ASP A 62 -7.99 -20.04 9.21
N ARG A 63 -9.10 -19.63 8.59
CA ARG A 63 -10.47 -19.92 9.10
C ARG A 63 -10.78 -21.42 9.09
N LYS A 64 -10.48 -22.12 7.99
CA LYS A 64 -10.66 -23.59 7.91
C LYS A 64 -9.77 -24.32 8.92
N ARG A 65 -8.53 -23.84 9.10
CA ARG A 65 -7.60 -24.36 10.10
C ARG A 65 -8.16 -24.20 11.51
N GLU A 66 -8.82 -23.09 11.83
CA GLU A 66 -9.46 -22.93 13.15
C GLU A 66 -10.58 -23.95 13.38
N VAL A 67 -11.35 -24.31 12.35
CA VAL A 67 -12.35 -25.38 12.43
C VAL A 67 -11.69 -26.73 12.70
N GLU A 68 -10.65 -27.07 11.94
CA GLU A 68 -9.93 -28.35 12.13
C GLU A 68 -9.23 -28.44 13.48
N VAL A 69 -8.70 -27.33 14.01
CA VAL A 69 -8.13 -27.30 15.37
C VAL A 69 -9.20 -27.64 16.42
N ARG A 70 -10.42 -27.12 16.30
CA ARG A 70 -11.51 -27.45 17.24
C ARG A 70 -11.97 -28.91 17.12
N VAL A 71 -11.97 -29.45 15.89
CA VAL A 71 -12.26 -30.88 15.66
C VAL A 71 -11.17 -31.75 16.31
N PHE A 72 -9.92 -31.33 16.19
CA PHE A 72 -8.79 -32.02 16.80
C PHE A 72 -8.82 -31.95 18.33
N GLU A 73 -9.13 -30.77 18.91
CA GLU A 73 -9.32 -30.63 20.36
C GLU A 73 -10.42 -31.55 20.91
N LEU A 74 -11.53 -31.72 20.17
CA LEU A 74 -12.59 -32.67 20.54
C LEU A 74 -12.09 -34.11 20.51
N ARG A 75 -11.32 -34.45 19.48
CA ARG A 75 -10.74 -35.79 19.33
C ARG A 75 -9.82 -36.12 20.50
N ASP A 76 -8.88 -35.22 20.82
CA ASP A 76 -7.96 -35.38 21.96
C ASP A 76 -8.73 -35.59 23.28
N GLN A 77 -9.82 -34.82 23.49
CA GLN A 77 -10.65 -34.97 24.69
C GLN A 77 -11.33 -36.35 24.77
N LEU A 78 -11.90 -36.83 23.66
CA LEU A 78 -12.58 -38.13 23.62
C LEU A 78 -11.59 -39.30 23.77
N GLU A 79 -10.38 -39.15 23.24
CA GLU A 79 -9.29 -40.12 23.41
C GLU A 79 -8.78 -40.15 24.86
N GLU A 80 -8.62 -39.01 25.53
CA GLU A 80 -8.23 -38.93 26.95
C GLU A 80 -9.29 -39.51 27.91
N GLU A 81 -10.57 -39.32 27.62
CA GLU A 81 -11.68 -39.86 28.44
C GLU A 81 -11.77 -41.40 28.36
N GLY A 82 -11.14 -42.04 27.37
CA GLY A 82 -10.84 -43.47 27.35
C GLY A 82 -12.03 -44.43 27.32
N GLY A 83 -13.22 -43.95 26.93
CA GLY A 83 -14.48 -44.71 27.02
C GLY A 83 -15.31 -44.81 25.72
N VAL A 84 -14.80 -44.31 24.59
CA VAL A 84 -15.53 -44.23 23.32
C VAL A 84 -14.78 -45.01 22.23
N GLU A 85 -15.51 -45.77 21.41
CA GLU A 85 -14.91 -46.48 20.27
C GLU A 85 -14.47 -45.51 19.16
N GLU A 86 -13.40 -45.85 18.42
CA GLU A 86 -12.82 -44.99 17.37
C GLU A 86 -13.87 -44.56 16.32
N GLU A 87 -14.77 -45.45 15.92
CA GLU A 87 -15.83 -45.13 14.94
C GLU A 87 -16.81 -44.07 15.47
N GLU A 88 -17.10 -44.07 16.77
CA GLU A 88 -18.02 -43.12 17.38
C GLU A 88 -17.33 -41.76 17.62
N ILE A 89 -16.02 -41.76 17.86
CA ILE A 89 -15.18 -40.55 17.89
C ILE A 89 -15.21 -39.87 16.52
N ASP A 90 -14.96 -40.62 15.44
CA ASP A 90 -14.96 -40.07 14.08
C ASP A 90 -16.33 -39.50 13.69
N ALA A 91 -17.43 -40.18 14.03
CA ALA A 91 -18.78 -39.70 13.79
C ALA A 91 -19.05 -38.35 14.50
N ARG A 92 -18.66 -38.22 15.77
CA ARG A 92 -18.82 -36.97 16.55
C ARG A 92 -17.95 -35.84 15.99
N CYS A 93 -16.71 -36.14 15.60
CA CYS A 93 -15.81 -35.20 14.94
C CYS A 93 -16.37 -34.70 13.59
N ASP A 94 -16.94 -35.58 12.77
CA ASP A 94 -17.54 -35.22 11.49
C ASP A 94 -18.82 -34.39 11.65
N GLU A 95 -19.63 -34.71 12.66
CA GLU A 95 -20.76 -33.85 13.03
C GLU A 95 -20.31 -32.45 13.43
N LEU A 96 -19.28 -32.34 14.28
CA LEU A 96 -18.74 -31.06 14.72
C LEU A 96 -18.14 -30.29 13.55
N ARG A 97 -17.40 -30.95 12.65
CA ARG A 97 -16.87 -30.37 11.42
C ARG A 97 -17.98 -29.78 10.55
N LYS A 98 -19.06 -30.53 10.29
CA LYS A 98 -20.21 -30.06 9.50
C LYS A 98 -20.92 -28.88 10.17
N LYS A 99 -21.11 -28.91 11.50
CA LYS A 99 -21.71 -27.82 12.28
C LYS A 99 -20.88 -26.54 12.17
N LEU A 100 -19.56 -26.63 12.42
CA LEU A 100 -18.66 -25.48 12.37
C LEU A 100 -18.46 -24.90 10.96
N LEU A 101 -18.40 -25.75 9.93
CA LEU A 101 -18.37 -25.28 8.53
C LEU A 101 -19.66 -24.54 8.16
N ALA A 102 -20.82 -25.06 8.56
CA ALA A 102 -22.11 -24.39 8.32
C ALA A 102 -22.24 -23.06 9.08
N GLU A 103 -21.72 -22.98 10.31
CA GLU A 103 -21.64 -21.72 11.07
C GLU A 103 -20.68 -20.72 10.41
N MET A 104 -19.54 -21.18 9.90
CA MET A 104 -18.57 -20.35 9.20
C MET A 104 -19.17 -19.76 7.91
N GLU A 105 -19.88 -20.56 7.11
CA GLU A 105 -20.58 -20.08 5.91
C GLU A 105 -21.69 -19.08 6.24
N LYS A 106 -22.50 -19.34 7.28
CA LYS A 106 -23.53 -18.41 7.75
C LYS A 106 -22.94 -17.10 8.30
N GLY A 107 -21.76 -17.18 8.91
CA GLY A 107 -21.01 -16.04 9.45
C GLY A 107 -20.32 -15.18 8.40
N GLN A 108 -20.12 -15.65 7.16
CA GLN A 108 -19.49 -14.84 6.10
C GLN A 108 -20.34 -13.64 5.66
N GLY A 109 -21.67 -13.68 5.84
CA GLY A 109 -22.59 -12.61 5.45
C GLY A 109 -22.86 -11.54 6.52
N ARG A 110 -22.57 -11.83 7.79
CA ARG A 110 -22.68 -10.87 8.90
C ARG A 110 -21.27 -10.64 9.40
N GLY A 111 -20.74 -9.43 9.26
CA GLY A 111 -19.39 -9.03 9.71
C GLY A 111 -19.15 -9.20 11.21
N ALA A 112 -19.20 -10.43 11.69
CA ALA A 112 -19.15 -10.87 13.06
C ALA A 112 -18.03 -11.90 13.13
N ALA A 113 -16.92 -11.47 13.70
CA ALA A 113 -15.95 -12.38 14.28
C ALA A 113 -16.69 -13.39 15.15
N VAL A 114 -16.64 -14.66 14.77
CA VAL A 114 -17.17 -15.75 15.58
C VAL A 114 -16.29 -15.84 16.83
N GLY A 115 -16.84 -15.42 17.97
CA GLY A 115 -16.24 -15.57 19.29
C GLY A 115 -15.67 -14.27 19.90
N PRO A 116 -15.29 -14.29 21.20
CA PRO A 116 -14.76 -13.15 21.97
C PRO A 116 -13.39 -12.62 21.47
N ALA A 117 -13.04 -12.91 20.21
CA ALA A 117 -11.78 -12.63 19.55
C ALA A 117 -11.63 -11.20 19.04
N ALA A 118 -12.65 -10.35 19.12
CA ALA A 118 -12.60 -8.97 18.63
C ALA A 118 -11.56 -8.08 19.34
N ARG A 119 -10.86 -8.61 20.35
CA ARG A 119 -9.74 -7.96 21.05
C ARG A 119 -8.50 -8.85 21.17
N ARG A 120 -8.38 -9.91 20.36
CA ARG A 120 -7.13 -10.66 20.32
C ARG A 120 -6.10 -9.84 19.56
N SER A 121 -5.02 -9.44 20.24
CA SER A 121 -3.84 -8.93 19.56
C SER A 121 -3.36 -9.99 18.57
N PHE A 122 -3.34 -9.65 17.27
CA PHE A 122 -2.78 -10.54 16.25
C PHE A 122 -1.34 -10.87 16.61
N LYS A 123 -0.96 -12.14 16.44
CA LYS A 123 0.42 -12.56 16.61
C LYS A 123 1.26 -11.95 15.50
N MET A 124 2.55 -11.72 15.75
CA MET A 124 3.48 -11.11 14.79
C MET A 124 3.57 -11.83 13.43
N HIS A 125 3.22 -13.12 13.36
CA HIS A 125 3.19 -13.89 12.12
C HIS A 125 1.87 -13.80 11.33
N GLN A 126 0.79 -13.26 11.92
CA GLN A 126 -0.53 -13.12 11.28
C GLN A 126 -0.60 -11.86 10.42
N VAL A 127 0.28 -11.78 9.42
CA VAL A 127 0.49 -10.57 8.62
C VAL A 127 -0.76 -10.21 7.78
N HIS A 128 -1.46 -11.22 7.25
CA HIS A 128 -2.64 -11.00 6.39
C HIS A 128 -3.88 -10.60 7.19
N GLU A 129 -4.11 -11.21 8.35
CA GLU A 129 -5.18 -10.80 9.26
C GLU A 129 -4.97 -9.37 9.76
N LEU A 130 -3.73 -9.03 10.13
CA LEU A 130 -3.36 -7.67 10.52
C LEU A 130 -3.56 -6.67 9.37
N ALA A 131 -3.24 -7.06 8.14
CA ALA A 131 -3.48 -6.22 6.96
C ALA A 131 -4.98 -6.01 6.71
N ASP A 132 -5.79 -7.06 6.78
CA ASP A 132 -7.25 -6.98 6.61
C ASP A 132 -7.90 -6.10 7.71
N ALA A 133 -7.51 -6.30 8.96
CA ALA A 133 -7.96 -5.47 10.08
C ALA A 133 -7.57 -4.00 9.89
N LYS A 134 -6.31 -3.73 9.53
CA LYS A 134 -5.81 -2.37 9.28
C LYS A 134 -6.52 -1.70 8.12
N MET A 135 -6.86 -2.42 7.05
CA MET A 135 -7.64 -1.87 5.94
C MET A 135 -9.05 -1.50 6.39
N LYS A 136 -9.74 -2.37 7.13
CA LYS A 136 -11.07 -2.08 7.68
C LYS A 136 -11.06 -0.89 8.64
N GLU A 137 -10.07 -0.80 9.52
CA GLU A 137 -9.87 0.35 10.39
C GLU A 137 -9.61 1.64 9.60
N SER A 138 -8.76 1.57 8.57
CA SER A 138 -8.46 2.71 7.71
C SER A 138 -9.69 3.15 6.91
N GLU A 139 -10.51 2.22 6.43
CA GLU A 139 -11.78 2.51 5.77
C GLU A 139 -12.79 3.16 6.73
N ARG A 140 -12.88 2.67 7.96
CA ARG A 140 -13.73 3.26 9.00
C ARG A 140 -13.28 4.67 9.36
N LEU A 141 -11.97 4.90 9.50
CA LEU A 141 -11.40 6.22 9.74
C LEU A 141 -11.65 7.16 8.55
N ARG A 142 -11.46 6.68 7.32
CA ARG A 142 -11.75 7.43 6.09
C ARG A 142 -13.21 7.90 6.05
N GLN A 143 -14.15 7.00 6.36
CA GLN A 143 -15.58 7.32 6.44
C GLN A 143 -15.87 8.34 7.54
N ALA A 144 -15.29 8.17 8.74
CA ALA A 144 -15.47 9.09 9.86
C ALA A 144 -14.96 10.50 9.55
N LEU A 145 -13.82 10.60 8.85
CA LEU A 145 -13.25 11.86 8.37
C LEU A 145 -13.95 12.42 7.12
N LYS A 146 -15.01 11.77 6.62
CA LYS A 146 -15.77 12.15 5.42
C LYS A 146 -14.88 12.26 4.16
N ILE A 147 -13.82 11.47 4.09
CA ILE A 147 -12.93 11.42 2.93
C ILE A 147 -13.55 10.51 1.86
N SER A 148 -13.68 11.01 0.63
CA SER A 148 -14.25 10.24 -0.49
C SER A 148 -13.40 9.01 -0.84
N LYS A 149 -14.00 8.03 -1.53
CA LYS A 149 -13.29 6.80 -1.94
C LYS A 149 -12.25 7.10 -3.01
N ASP A 150 -12.57 8.08 -3.85
CA ASP A 150 -11.74 8.53 -4.96
C ASP A 150 -10.80 9.67 -4.55
N TYR A 151 -10.55 9.84 -3.25
CA TYR A 151 -9.62 10.86 -2.76
C TYR A 151 -8.21 10.53 -3.21
N GLN A 152 -7.68 11.37 -4.11
CA GLN A 152 -6.29 11.31 -4.54
C GLN A 152 -5.45 12.28 -3.71
N GLU A 153 -4.31 11.80 -3.22
CA GLU A 153 -3.31 12.65 -2.60
C GLU A 153 -2.87 13.76 -3.57
N GLY A 154 -2.71 14.99 -3.08
CA GLY A 154 -2.42 16.14 -3.94
C GLY A 154 -3.66 16.76 -4.62
N SER A 155 -4.84 16.12 -4.61
CA SER A 155 -6.03 16.64 -5.32
C SER A 155 -6.58 17.95 -4.75
N HIS A 156 -6.29 18.24 -3.47
CA HIS A 156 -6.64 19.51 -2.87
C HIS A 156 -5.73 20.65 -3.38
N TRP A 157 -4.41 20.44 -3.41
CA TRP A 157 -3.45 21.40 -3.93
C TRP A 157 -3.61 21.64 -5.44
N ARG A 158 -3.83 20.59 -6.24
CA ARG A 158 -4.12 20.73 -7.68
C ARG A 158 -5.35 21.58 -7.96
N ARG A 159 -6.42 21.41 -7.18
CA ARG A 159 -7.61 22.27 -7.29
C ARG A 159 -7.34 23.72 -6.90
N GLN A 160 -6.43 23.97 -5.97
CA GLN A 160 -6.02 25.32 -5.58
C GLN A 160 -5.19 25.98 -6.69
N GLU A 161 -4.22 25.27 -7.25
CA GLU A 161 -3.40 25.71 -8.38
C GLU A 161 -4.27 26.02 -9.61
N ASP A 162 -5.19 25.13 -9.95
CA ASP A 162 -6.12 25.34 -11.08
C ASP A 162 -7.02 26.57 -10.87
N ARG A 163 -7.47 26.82 -9.63
CA ARG A 163 -8.25 28.03 -9.29
C ARG A 163 -7.42 29.30 -9.40
N LEU A 164 -6.20 29.28 -8.89
CA LEU A 164 -5.26 30.41 -8.99
C LEU A 164 -4.92 30.71 -10.45
N LYS A 165 -4.62 29.67 -11.23
CA LYS A 165 -4.31 29.77 -12.66
C LYS A 165 -5.50 30.33 -13.45
N LYS A 166 -6.72 29.85 -13.20
CA LYS A 166 -7.94 30.40 -13.81
C LYS A 166 -8.19 31.85 -13.41
N GLY A 167 -7.92 32.24 -12.17
CA GLY A 167 -8.02 33.63 -11.73
C GLY A 167 -7.05 34.54 -12.49
N LEU A 168 -5.79 34.14 -12.59
CA LEU A 168 -4.76 34.85 -13.35
C LEU A 168 -5.08 34.95 -14.85
N GLU A 169 -5.63 33.88 -15.46
CA GLU A 169 -6.06 33.90 -16.86
C GLU A 169 -7.24 34.85 -17.09
N GLN A 170 -8.19 34.93 -16.14
CA GLN A 170 -9.31 35.88 -16.21
C GLN A 170 -8.84 37.34 -16.05
N GLU A 171 -7.94 37.61 -15.10
CA GLU A 171 -7.35 38.94 -14.93
C GLU A 171 -6.54 39.36 -16.16
N ALA A 172 -5.71 38.47 -16.70
CA ALA A 172 -4.95 38.73 -17.93
C ALA A 172 -5.86 38.91 -19.17
N GLY A 173 -7.01 38.23 -19.21
CA GLY A 173 -8.02 38.42 -20.24
C GLY A 173 -8.73 39.77 -20.14
N ALA A 174 -9.10 40.18 -18.92
CA ALA A 174 -9.71 41.48 -18.65
C ALA A 174 -8.76 42.63 -19.00
N GLU A 175 -7.49 42.55 -18.58
CA GLU A 175 -6.48 43.58 -18.87
C GLU A 175 -6.19 43.71 -20.37
N LYS A 176 -6.19 42.59 -21.12
CA LYS A 176 -6.08 42.61 -22.59
C LYS A 176 -7.31 43.24 -23.25
N GLY A 177 -8.51 42.98 -22.74
CA GLY A 177 -9.75 43.57 -23.22
C GLY A 177 -9.78 45.09 -23.01
N GLU A 178 -9.39 45.55 -21.82
CA GLU A 178 -9.30 46.98 -21.50
C GLU A 178 -8.26 47.70 -22.37
N ARG A 179 -7.06 47.12 -22.51
CA ARG A 179 -6.01 47.66 -23.40
C ARG A 179 -6.43 47.68 -24.87
N GLY A 180 -7.22 46.71 -25.32
CA GLY A 180 -7.80 46.67 -26.66
C GLY A 180 -8.82 47.79 -26.87
N ALA A 181 -9.74 47.96 -25.92
CA ALA A 181 -10.74 49.01 -25.96
C ALA A 181 -10.14 50.41 -25.86
N ASP A 182 -9.07 50.60 -25.07
CA ASP A 182 -8.33 51.86 -25.03
C ASP A 182 -7.62 52.17 -26.35
N ARG A 183 -7.06 51.15 -27.02
CA ARG A 183 -6.46 51.32 -28.35
C ARG A 183 -7.48 51.70 -29.41
N GLU A 184 -8.65 51.07 -29.42
CA GLU A 184 -9.74 51.44 -30.33
C GLU A 184 -10.23 52.87 -30.05
N ARG A 185 -10.49 53.21 -28.79
CA ARG A 185 -10.88 54.58 -28.40
C ARG A 185 -9.86 55.63 -28.83
N ASN A 186 -8.56 55.34 -28.74
CA ASN A 186 -7.51 56.27 -29.19
C ASN A 186 -7.44 56.34 -30.72
N ALA A 187 -7.57 55.22 -31.42
CA ALA A 187 -7.57 55.17 -32.88
C ALA A 187 -8.77 55.91 -33.52
N ASP A 188 -9.92 55.88 -32.86
CA ASP A 188 -11.11 56.64 -33.29
C ASP A 188 -10.94 58.14 -33.02
N ARG A 189 -10.36 58.51 -31.87
CA ARG A 189 -10.04 59.90 -31.54
C ARG A 189 -9.03 60.52 -32.52
N ASP A 190 -8.02 59.76 -32.93
CA ASP A 190 -7.04 60.19 -33.95
C ASP A 190 -7.64 60.29 -35.36
N ARG A 191 -8.70 59.52 -35.66
CA ARG A 191 -9.45 59.60 -36.92
C ARG A 191 -10.29 60.86 -36.99
N ASP A 192 -10.95 61.23 -35.90
CA ASP A 192 -11.76 62.45 -35.81
C ASP A 192 -10.89 63.72 -35.89
N TYR A 193 -9.65 63.67 -35.40
CA TYR A 193 -8.71 64.81 -35.49
C TYR A 193 -8.12 65.06 -36.89
N ARG A 194 -8.25 64.12 -37.83
CA ARG A 194 -7.70 64.23 -39.20
C ARG A 194 -8.72 64.67 -40.25
N ARG A 195 -9.96 64.97 -39.86
CA ARG A 195 -11.05 65.39 -40.75
C ARG A 195 -11.32 66.88 -40.62
#